data_AF-A0A926ZMU6-F1
#
_entry.id   AF-A0A926ZMU6-F1
#
_cell.length_a   1.000
_cell.length_b   1.000
_cell.length_c   1.000
_cell.angle_alpha   90.00
_cell.angle_beta   90.00
_cell.angle_gamma   90.00
#
_symmetry.space_group_name_H-M   'P 1'
#
loop_
_entity.id
_entity.type
_entity.pdbx_description
1 polymer ?
#
loop_
_entity_poly.entity_id
_entity_poly.type
_entity_poly.pdbx_seq_one_letter_code
_entity_poly.pdbx_strand_id
1 'polypeptide(L)'
;MSTTPIGSYRLFQKLHPLSLLAQLTSRRATGCLSIFTGIGSWSIYLEDGKLTYASYSDKLFERLDSHLRRLSQQIPALNSATRVQMRLMFEAKNEHQAIPNADYQAICWLVNQGYITSVQAASLIDELAKEVLELFLCLKEGSYEFSPESFLDELPKFCHLDLRLLVEYCQKQLRNRQNIRSSIPAGGGSQVLSTTQPSQVKPQLQIKLGQKLPKPINFDIPENNKNIQPSVGKKLYTIACIDDSQTVLNSIKYFLDENTFSVVMINDPVKALMQIIRSKPDLILLDVEMPSLDGYELCSLLRKHSTFKNTPIIMVTGRTGFIDRAKAKMVRSSGYLTKPFTQSELLKMVFKHLG
;
A
#
# COMPACT_ATOMS: atom_id res chain seq x y z
N MET A 1 19.38 -13.73 28.23
CA MET A 1 19.99 -14.00 26.92
C MET A 1 18.98 -14.81 26.12
N SER A 2 18.31 -14.16 25.16
CA SER A 2 17.25 -14.76 24.36
C SER A 2 17.62 -14.51 22.91
N THR A 3 18.04 -15.56 22.23
CA THR A 3 18.62 -15.55 20.90
C THR A 3 17.60 -15.15 19.85
N THR A 4 17.95 -14.16 19.03
CA THR A 4 17.37 -13.86 17.73
C THR A 4 17.40 -15.11 16.82
N PRO A 5 16.35 -15.41 16.03
CA PRO A 5 16.50 -16.30 14.90
C PRO A 5 17.22 -15.53 13.79
N ILE A 6 18.48 -15.89 13.58
CA ILE A 6 19.29 -15.60 12.40
C ILE A 6 18.55 -16.15 11.17
N GLY A 7 18.58 -15.38 10.07
CA GLY A 7 17.95 -15.72 8.80
C GLY A 7 18.17 -17.18 8.40
N SER A 8 17.06 -17.90 8.19
CA SER A 8 17.04 -19.22 7.60
C SER A 8 17.65 -19.17 6.20
N TYR A 9 18.82 -19.77 6.02
CA TYR A 9 19.36 -20.10 4.70
C TYR A 9 18.29 -20.90 3.94
N ARG A 10 17.64 -20.28 2.95
CA ARG A 10 16.72 -20.98 2.04
C ARG A 10 17.56 -21.75 1.03
N LEU A 11 17.75 -23.04 1.26
CA LEU A 11 18.41 -23.93 0.30
C LEU A 11 17.52 -24.07 -0.94
N PHE A 12 18.05 -23.76 -2.12
CA PHE A 12 17.36 -24.00 -3.38
C PHE A 12 17.33 -25.49 -3.67
N GLN A 13 16.14 -26.02 -3.99
CA GLN A 13 15.92 -27.42 -4.33
C GLN A 13 15.40 -27.55 -5.76
N LYS A 14 15.54 -28.75 -6.34
CA LYS A 14 14.97 -29.05 -7.65
C LYS A 14 13.45 -28.87 -7.60
N LEU A 15 12.92 -28.04 -8.48
CA LEU A 15 11.51 -27.69 -8.49
C LEU A 15 10.81 -28.47 -9.61
N HIS A 16 9.63 -29.02 -9.30
CA HIS A 16 8.78 -29.72 -10.26
C HIS A 16 7.43 -28.98 -10.37
N PRO A 17 7.36 -27.88 -11.16
CA PRO A 17 6.19 -26.99 -11.21
C PRO A 17 4.87 -27.72 -11.44
N LEU A 18 4.85 -28.63 -12.41
CA LEU A 18 3.65 -29.39 -12.80
C LEU A 18 3.13 -30.26 -11.67
N SER A 19 4.02 -31.01 -11.02
CA SER A 19 3.68 -31.89 -9.89
C SER A 19 3.14 -31.08 -8.71
N LEU A 20 3.72 -29.90 -8.46
CA LEU A 20 3.31 -29.02 -7.38
C LEU A 20 1.90 -28.47 -7.62
N LEU A 21 1.62 -27.94 -8.82
CA LEU A 21 0.27 -27.45 -9.18
C LEU A 21 -0.77 -28.58 -9.18
N ALA A 22 -0.41 -29.76 -9.67
CA ALA A 22 -1.29 -30.94 -9.65
C ALA A 22 -1.64 -31.37 -8.22
N GLN A 23 -0.65 -31.36 -7.30
CA GLN A 23 -0.87 -31.68 -5.88
C GLN A 23 -1.80 -30.66 -5.22
N LEU A 24 -1.59 -29.37 -5.44
CA LEU A 24 -2.42 -28.31 -4.87
C LEU A 24 -3.87 -28.37 -5.37
N THR A 25 -4.05 -28.66 -6.66
CA THR A 25 -5.38 -28.86 -7.27
C THR A 25 -6.07 -30.09 -6.66
N SER A 26 -5.36 -31.22 -6.58
CA SER A 26 -5.93 -32.49 -6.10
C SER A 26 -6.33 -32.44 -4.62
N ARG A 27 -5.62 -31.64 -3.83
CA ARG A 27 -5.93 -31.41 -2.40
C ARG A 27 -6.96 -30.31 -2.17
N ARG A 28 -7.48 -29.67 -3.22
CA ARG A 28 -8.37 -28.50 -3.13
C ARG A 28 -7.80 -27.42 -2.20
N ALA A 29 -6.51 -27.13 -2.37
CA ALA A 29 -5.80 -26.23 -1.47
C ALA A 29 -6.39 -24.80 -1.51
N THR A 30 -6.49 -24.19 -0.33
CA THR A 30 -6.81 -22.77 -0.15
C THR A 30 -5.64 -22.10 0.56
N GLY A 31 -5.11 -21.03 -0.02
CA GLY A 31 -3.93 -20.35 0.49
C GLY A 31 -3.05 -19.76 -0.62
N CYS A 32 -1.80 -19.42 -0.27
CA CYS A 32 -0.80 -18.90 -1.19
C CYS A 32 0.40 -19.84 -1.27
N LEU A 33 0.76 -20.24 -2.49
CA LEU A 33 2.05 -20.84 -2.79
C LEU A 33 3.04 -19.72 -3.14
N SER A 34 4.03 -19.52 -2.28
CA SER A 34 5.13 -18.58 -2.51
C SER A 34 6.37 -19.33 -2.97
N ILE A 35 6.99 -18.90 -4.07
CA ILE A 35 8.21 -19.48 -4.63
C ILE A 35 9.28 -18.40 -4.70
N PHE A 36 10.50 -18.73 -4.30
CA PHE A 36 11.64 -17.83 -4.31
C PHE A 36 12.80 -18.48 -5.08
N THR A 37 13.35 -17.72 -6.02
CA THR A 37 14.52 -18.10 -6.83
C THR A 37 15.56 -16.98 -6.76
N GLY A 38 16.74 -17.20 -7.33
CA GLY A 38 17.76 -16.14 -7.44
C GLY A 38 17.36 -14.96 -8.34
N ILE A 39 16.33 -15.10 -9.17
CA ILE A 39 15.90 -14.08 -10.15
C ILE A 39 14.59 -13.38 -9.79
N GLY A 40 13.90 -13.82 -8.75
CA GLY A 40 12.61 -13.26 -8.35
C GLY A 40 11.76 -14.22 -7.52
N SER A 41 10.56 -13.77 -7.18
CA SER A 41 9.56 -14.53 -6.43
C SER A 41 8.23 -14.62 -7.16
N TRP A 42 7.53 -15.74 -6.98
CA TRP A 42 6.18 -15.98 -7.50
C TRP A 42 5.23 -16.16 -6.34
N SER A 43 4.00 -15.72 -6.51
CA SER A 43 2.90 -15.97 -5.59
C SER A 43 1.71 -16.48 -6.38
N ILE A 44 1.26 -17.69 -6.07
CA ILE A 44 0.09 -18.32 -6.71
C ILE A 44 -0.98 -18.52 -5.64
N TYR A 45 -2.09 -17.82 -5.80
CA TYR A 45 -3.19 -17.81 -4.86
C TYR A 45 -4.29 -18.77 -5.30
N LEU A 46 -4.73 -19.60 -4.36
CA LEU A 46 -5.69 -20.66 -4.58
C LEU A 46 -6.84 -20.57 -3.57
N GLU A 47 -8.04 -20.89 -4.04
CA GLU A 47 -9.19 -21.17 -3.21
C GLU A 47 -9.86 -22.44 -3.72
N ASP A 48 -10.00 -23.44 -2.85
CA ASP A 48 -10.65 -24.71 -3.17
C ASP A 48 -10.00 -25.41 -4.40
N GLY A 49 -8.68 -25.26 -4.55
CA GLY A 49 -7.90 -25.80 -5.66
C GLY A 49 -8.03 -25.03 -6.99
N LYS A 50 -8.77 -23.92 -7.03
CA LYS A 50 -8.89 -23.03 -8.18
C LYS A 50 -8.01 -21.80 -8.01
N LEU A 51 -7.45 -21.29 -9.11
CA LEU A 51 -6.60 -20.11 -9.09
C LEU A 51 -7.44 -18.85 -9.00
N THR A 52 -7.16 -18.01 -8.00
CA THR A 52 -7.82 -16.71 -7.82
C THR A 52 -6.94 -15.56 -8.29
N TYR A 53 -5.62 -15.70 -8.16
CA TYR A 53 -4.63 -14.76 -8.69
C TYR A 53 -3.24 -15.38 -8.78
N ALA A 54 -2.39 -14.83 -9.64
CA ALA A 54 -0.96 -15.15 -9.63
C ALA A 54 -0.13 -13.89 -9.93
N SER A 55 1.01 -13.78 -9.26
CA SER A 55 1.96 -12.69 -9.43
C SER A 55 3.40 -13.19 -9.50
N TYR A 56 4.26 -12.37 -10.08
CA TYR A 56 5.71 -12.56 -10.14
C TYR A 56 6.39 -11.23 -9.90
N SER A 57 7.47 -11.19 -9.13
CA SER A 57 8.04 -9.94 -8.61
C SER A 57 8.65 -9.02 -9.68
N ASP A 58 9.18 -9.58 -10.76
CA ASP A 58 9.84 -8.78 -11.80
C ASP A 58 8.81 -8.08 -12.71
N LYS A 59 9.09 -6.81 -13.03
CA LYS A 59 8.31 -5.99 -13.99
C LYS A 59 6.79 -6.05 -13.79
N LEU A 60 6.35 -6.09 -12.53
CA LEU A 60 4.96 -6.26 -12.13
C LEU A 60 4.02 -5.22 -12.78
N PHE A 61 4.35 -3.93 -12.72
CA PHE A 61 3.54 -2.87 -13.34
C PHE A 61 3.73 -2.74 -14.85
N GLU A 62 4.84 -3.20 -15.43
CA GLU A 62 5.00 -3.21 -16.90
C GLU A 62 4.00 -4.19 -17.53
N ARG A 63 3.86 -5.38 -16.96
CA ARG A 63 2.93 -6.41 -17.43
C ARG A 63 1.48 -5.99 -17.24
N LEU A 64 1.12 -5.54 -16.04
CA LEU A 64 -0.23 -5.04 -15.76
C LEU A 64 -0.58 -3.91 -16.73
N ASP A 65 0.30 -2.92 -16.92
CA ASP A 65 0.04 -1.80 -17.83
C ASP A 65 -0.05 -2.25 -19.30
N SER A 66 0.72 -3.27 -19.73
CA SER A 66 0.60 -3.85 -21.07
C SER A 66 -0.79 -4.44 -21.32
N HIS A 67 -1.31 -5.26 -20.40
CA HIS A 67 -2.66 -5.81 -20.54
C HIS A 67 -3.74 -4.75 -20.42
N LEU A 68 -3.57 -3.75 -19.54
CA LEU A 68 -4.48 -2.61 -19.44
C LEU A 68 -4.49 -1.79 -20.72
N ARG A 69 -3.35 -1.58 -21.42
CA ARG A 69 -3.33 -0.94 -22.74
C ARG A 69 -4.20 -1.69 -23.74
N ARG A 70 -4.07 -3.01 -23.80
CA ARG A 70 -4.90 -3.84 -24.69
C ARG A 70 -6.39 -3.70 -24.34
N LEU A 71 -6.72 -3.73 -23.05
CA LEU A 71 -8.09 -3.56 -22.57
C LEU A 71 -8.64 -2.13 -22.85
N SER A 72 -7.80 -1.10 -22.81
CA SER A 72 -8.20 0.29 -23.09
C SER A 72 -8.69 0.49 -24.52
N GLN A 73 -8.30 -0.37 -25.47
CA GLN A 73 -8.82 -0.35 -26.84
C GLN A 73 -10.33 -0.61 -26.88
N GLN A 74 -10.86 -1.29 -25.86
CA GLN A 74 -12.28 -1.64 -25.71
C GLN A 74 -12.98 -0.78 -24.64
N ILE A 75 -12.23 -0.05 -23.80
CA ILE A 75 -12.75 0.70 -22.65
C ILE A 75 -12.20 2.13 -22.65
N PRO A 76 -12.98 3.13 -23.12
CA PRO A 76 -12.56 4.53 -23.15
C PRO A 76 -12.23 5.13 -21.78
N ALA A 77 -12.84 4.62 -20.70
CA ALA A 77 -12.60 5.06 -19.33
C ALA A 77 -11.17 4.73 -18.83
N LEU A 78 -10.51 3.74 -19.45
CA LEU A 78 -9.16 3.29 -19.08
C LEU A 78 -8.08 4.04 -19.87
N ASN A 79 -8.17 5.38 -19.87
CA ASN A 79 -7.25 6.24 -20.62
C ASN A 79 -5.83 6.27 -20.01
N SER A 80 -4.91 6.97 -20.67
CA SER A 80 -3.52 7.09 -20.22
C SER A 80 -3.40 7.74 -18.85
N ALA A 81 -4.23 8.74 -18.53
CA ALA A 81 -4.20 9.41 -17.23
C ALA A 81 -4.57 8.46 -16.09
N THR A 82 -5.61 7.63 -16.27
CA THR A 82 -6.01 6.61 -15.29
C THR A 82 -4.89 5.61 -15.02
N ARG A 83 -4.19 5.15 -16.08
CA ARG A 83 -3.08 4.20 -15.97
C ARG A 83 -1.85 4.81 -15.30
N VAL A 84 -1.53 6.07 -15.60
CA VAL A 84 -0.45 6.83 -14.93
C VAL A 84 -0.79 7.04 -13.46
N GLN A 85 -2.03 7.41 -13.14
CA GLN A 85 -2.48 7.58 -11.75
C GLN A 85 -2.39 6.28 -10.96
N MET A 86 -2.87 5.17 -11.52
CA MET A 86 -2.74 3.83 -10.92
C MET A 86 -1.27 3.50 -10.65
N ARG A 87 -0.40 3.73 -11.64
CA ARG A 87 1.04 3.49 -11.49
C ARG A 87 1.65 4.36 -10.38
N LEU A 88 1.30 5.64 -10.30
CA LEU A 88 1.76 6.53 -9.23
C LEU A 88 1.26 6.11 -7.83
N MET A 89 0.09 5.50 -7.74
CA MET A 89 -0.50 5.04 -6.48
C MET A 89 0.10 3.73 -5.97
N PHE A 90 0.44 2.80 -6.87
CA PHE A 90 0.77 1.43 -6.50
C PHE A 90 2.20 0.99 -6.88
N GLU A 91 2.86 1.63 -7.85
CA GLU A 91 4.26 1.34 -8.18
C GLU A 91 5.19 2.09 -7.22
N ALA A 92 5.73 1.35 -6.24
CA ALA A 92 6.70 1.88 -5.29
C ALA A 92 7.99 2.29 -6.01
N LYS A 93 8.48 3.51 -5.79
CA LYS A 93 9.75 3.99 -6.36
C LYS A 93 10.98 3.48 -5.62
N ASN A 94 10.81 2.98 -4.39
CA ASN A 94 11.88 2.51 -3.50
C ASN A 94 11.51 1.15 -2.88
N GLU A 95 12.48 0.25 -2.72
CA GLU A 95 12.31 -1.10 -2.17
C GLU A 95 11.69 -1.13 -0.75
N HIS A 96 11.88 -0.06 0.04
CA HIS A 96 11.37 0.03 1.41
C HIS A 96 9.88 0.42 1.50
N GLN A 97 9.21 0.67 0.37
CA GLN A 97 7.79 1.02 0.26
C GLN A 97 7.00 0.00 -0.59
N ALA A 98 7.57 -1.18 -0.87
CA ALA A 98 6.94 -2.18 -1.72
C ALA A 98 5.59 -2.62 -1.16
N ILE A 99 4.51 -2.23 -1.83
CA ILE A 99 3.14 -2.64 -1.51
C ILE A 99 3.02 -4.15 -1.82
N PRO A 100 2.69 -5.02 -0.85
CA PRO A 100 2.39 -6.42 -1.10
C PRO A 100 1.27 -6.57 -2.13
N ASN A 101 1.52 -7.33 -3.20
CA ASN A 101 0.56 -7.57 -4.27
C ASN A 101 -0.06 -6.27 -4.83
N ALA A 102 0.79 -5.26 -5.06
CA ALA A 102 0.39 -3.94 -5.54
C ALA A 102 -0.42 -3.99 -6.85
N ASP A 103 -0.14 -4.96 -7.70
CA ASP A 103 -0.85 -5.28 -8.93
C ASP A 103 -2.30 -5.70 -8.66
N TYR A 104 -2.53 -6.65 -7.75
CA TYR A 104 -3.89 -7.09 -7.41
C TYR A 104 -4.70 -5.96 -6.77
N GLN A 105 -4.06 -5.17 -5.90
CA GLN A 105 -4.69 -4.00 -5.28
C GLN A 105 -5.04 -2.93 -6.34
N ALA A 106 -4.18 -2.73 -7.34
CA ALA A 106 -4.49 -1.86 -8.47
C ALA A 106 -5.70 -2.36 -9.28
N ILE A 107 -5.83 -3.67 -9.50
CA ILE A 107 -7.02 -4.26 -10.16
C ILE A 107 -8.27 -4.02 -9.31
N CYS A 108 -8.20 -4.26 -7.98
CA CYS A 108 -9.31 -4.00 -7.06
C CYS A 108 -9.72 -2.53 -7.09
N TRP A 109 -8.74 -1.61 -7.11
CA TRP A 109 -8.99 -0.18 -7.20
C TRP A 109 -9.68 0.21 -8.50
N LEU A 110 -9.23 -0.33 -9.64
CA LEU A 110 -9.86 -0.07 -10.95
C LEU A 110 -11.33 -0.50 -10.97
N VAL A 111 -11.66 -1.64 -10.36
CA VAL A 111 -13.05 -2.10 -10.22
C VAL A 111 -13.85 -1.20 -9.29
N ASN A 112 -13.30 -0.86 -8.12
CA ASN A 112 -13.98 -0.03 -7.12
C ASN A 112 -14.26 1.40 -7.61
N GLN A 113 -13.40 1.95 -8.48
CA GLN A 113 -13.62 3.24 -9.13
C GLN A 113 -14.53 3.16 -10.35
N GLY A 114 -14.95 1.96 -10.76
CA GLY A 114 -15.82 1.75 -11.93
C GLY A 114 -15.12 1.90 -13.27
N TYR A 115 -13.78 1.90 -13.31
CA TYR A 115 -13.03 1.96 -14.58
C TYR A 115 -13.12 0.66 -15.37
N ILE A 116 -13.24 -0.48 -14.67
CA ILE A 116 -13.46 -1.81 -15.24
C ILE A 116 -14.53 -2.56 -14.43
N THR A 117 -15.24 -3.48 -15.07
CA THR A 117 -16.20 -4.37 -14.39
C THR A 117 -15.51 -5.57 -13.75
N SER A 118 -16.19 -6.28 -12.85
CA SER A 118 -15.67 -7.53 -12.27
C SER A 118 -15.36 -8.60 -13.32
N VAL A 119 -16.15 -8.67 -14.41
CA VAL A 119 -15.92 -9.60 -15.54
C VAL A 119 -14.67 -9.23 -16.33
N GLN A 120 -14.43 -7.94 -16.53
CA GLN A 120 -13.21 -7.45 -17.18
C GLN A 120 -11.98 -7.67 -16.30
N ALA A 121 -12.11 -7.49 -14.97
CA ALA A 121 -11.07 -7.81 -14.01
C ALA A 121 -10.74 -9.32 -14.01
N ALA A 122 -11.76 -10.19 -14.05
CA ALA A 122 -11.57 -11.63 -14.20
C ALA A 122 -10.79 -11.98 -15.47
N SER A 123 -11.14 -11.37 -16.60
CA SER A 123 -10.44 -11.57 -17.88
C SER A 123 -8.99 -11.06 -17.85
N LEU A 124 -8.74 -9.94 -17.17
CA LEU A 124 -7.40 -9.40 -16.95
C LEU A 124 -6.55 -10.34 -16.08
N ILE A 125 -7.12 -10.87 -15.00
CA ILE A 125 -6.45 -11.81 -14.11
C ILE A 125 -6.13 -13.13 -14.82
N ASP A 126 -7.04 -13.63 -15.66
CA ASP A 126 -6.79 -14.82 -16.49
C ASP A 126 -5.56 -14.64 -17.40
N GLU A 127 -5.43 -13.49 -18.06
CA GLU A 127 -4.30 -13.20 -18.93
C GLU A 127 -2.98 -13.03 -18.16
N LEU A 128 -3.02 -12.34 -17.01
CA LEU A 128 -1.85 -12.21 -16.11
C LEU A 128 -1.42 -13.58 -15.56
N ALA A 129 -2.37 -14.42 -15.17
CA ALA A 129 -2.11 -15.75 -14.64
C ALA A 129 -1.41 -16.64 -15.67
N LYS A 130 -1.82 -16.58 -16.95
CA LYS A 130 -1.15 -17.31 -18.04
C LYS A 130 0.32 -16.91 -18.18
N GLU A 131 0.63 -15.62 -18.15
CA GLU A 131 2.02 -15.14 -18.23
C GLU A 131 2.85 -15.61 -17.02
N VAL A 132 2.31 -15.45 -15.80
CA VAL A 132 2.99 -15.86 -14.58
C VAL A 132 3.24 -17.37 -14.55
N LEU A 133 2.23 -18.17 -14.92
CA LEU A 133 2.34 -19.62 -14.97
C LEU A 133 3.29 -20.09 -16.08
N GLU A 134 3.32 -19.45 -17.25
CA GLU A 134 4.27 -19.79 -18.31
C GLU A 134 5.73 -19.66 -17.82
N LEU A 135 6.04 -18.58 -17.10
CA LEU A 135 7.36 -18.37 -16.48
C LEU A 135 7.63 -19.38 -15.36
N PHE A 136 6.64 -19.61 -14.50
CA PHE A 136 6.74 -20.56 -13.39
C PHE A 136 7.02 -22.01 -13.87
N LEU A 137 6.36 -22.44 -14.94
CA LEU A 137 6.56 -23.78 -15.51
C LEU A 137 7.97 -24.01 -16.07
N CYS A 138 8.72 -22.94 -16.35
CA CYS A 138 10.11 -23.01 -16.81
C CYS A 138 11.14 -23.13 -15.67
N LEU A 139 10.72 -22.98 -14.41
CA LEU A 139 11.61 -23.04 -13.26
C LEU A 139 12.17 -24.44 -13.03
N LYS A 140 13.49 -24.54 -12.86
CA LYS A 140 14.21 -25.79 -12.58
C LYS A 140 14.57 -25.96 -11.10
N GLU A 141 14.76 -24.84 -10.41
CA GLU A 141 15.20 -24.78 -9.02
C GLU A 141 14.56 -23.60 -8.30
N GLY A 142 14.39 -23.73 -7.00
CA GLY A 142 13.81 -22.70 -6.14
C GLY A 142 13.48 -23.23 -4.75
N SER A 143 13.16 -22.34 -3.84
CA SER A 143 12.53 -22.68 -2.55
C SER A 143 11.05 -22.31 -2.64
N TYR A 144 10.18 -23.08 -2.00
CA TYR A 144 8.76 -22.79 -1.99
C TYR A 144 8.16 -23.03 -0.61
N GLU A 145 7.11 -22.28 -0.31
CA GLU A 145 6.35 -22.36 0.94
C GLU A 145 4.86 -22.24 0.60
N PHE A 146 4.03 -23.04 1.25
CA PHE A 146 2.58 -22.92 1.14
C PHE A 146 2.01 -22.39 2.45
N SER A 147 1.36 -21.24 2.39
CA SER A 147 0.74 -20.59 3.53
C SER A 147 -0.79 -20.72 3.41
N PRO A 148 -1.50 -21.30 4.38
CA PRO A 148 -2.95 -21.43 4.34
C PRO A 148 -3.68 -20.09 4.51
N GLU A 149 -3.04 -19.13 5.19
CA GLU A 149 -3.53 -17.76 5.29
C GLU A 149 -3.11 -16.99 4.05
N SER A 150 -4.09 -16.46 3.31
CA SER A 150 -3.85 -15.69 2.10
C SER A 150 -4.17 -14.22 2.32
N PHE A 151 -3.27 -13.34 1.90
CA PHE A 151 -3.53 -11.89 1.86
C PHE A 151 -4.80 -11.54 1.05
N LEU A 152 -5.20 -12.39 0.11
CA LEU A 152 -6.39 -12.19 -0.71
C LEU A 152 -7.70 -12.61 -0.01
N ASP A 153 -7.66 -13.19 1.19
CA ASP A 153 -8.88 -13.63 1.88
C ASP A 153 -9.79 -12.45 2.27
N GLU A 154 -9.21 -11.26 2.46
CA GLU A 154 -9.95 -10.02 2.76
C GLU A 154 -10.25 -9.16 1.52
N LEU A 155 -9.82 -9.58 0.33
CA LEU A 155 -9.99 -8.84 -0.93
C LEU A 155 -11.06 -9.47 -1.83
N PRO A 156 -11.73 -8.68 -2.68
CA PRO A 156 -12.72 -9.22 -3.60
C PRO A 156 -12.06 -10.21 -4.56
N LYS A 157 -12.68 -11.38 -4.75
CA LYS A 157 -12.23 -12.42 -5.68
C LYS A 157 -13.03 -12.29 -6.96
N PHE A 158 -12.35 -11.97 -8.07
CA PHE A 158 -13.03 -11.71 -9.35
C PHE A 158 -13.22 -12.97 -10.19
N CYS A 159 -12.42 -14.02 -9.95
CA CYS A 159 -12.49 -15.27 -10.70
C CYS A 159 -11.98 -16.47 -9.89
N HIS A 160 -12.38 -17.66 -10.34
CA HIS A 160 -11.86 -18.95 -9.90
C HIS A 160 -11.52 -19.78 -11.13
N LEU A 161 -10.26 -19.70 -11.56
CA LEU A 161 -9.76 -20.27 -12.81
C LEU A 161 -9.35 -21.73 -12.61
N ASP A 162 -9.66 -22.56 -13.60
CA ASP A 162 -9.22 -23.96 -13.61
C ASP A 162 -7.73 -24.05 -13.94
N LEU A 163 -6.95 -24.45 -12.93
CA LEU A 163 -5.50 -24.54 -13.04
C LEU A 163 -5.05 -25.55 -14.09
N ARG A 164 -5.82 -26.63 -14.34
CA ARG A 164 -5.48 -27.63 -15.37
C ARG A 164 -5.56 -27.02 -16.76
N LEU A 165 -6.64 -26.29 -17.05
CA LEU A 165 -6.82 -25.61 -18.34
C LEU A 165 -5.73 -24.54 -18.58
N LEU A 166 -5.38 -23.78 -17.54
CA LEU A 166 -4.28 -22.81 -17.61
C LEU A 166 -2.94 -23.48 -17.89
N VAL A 167 -2.63 -24.57 -17.18
CA VAL A 167 -1.37 -25.32 -17.38
C VAL A 167 -1.30 -25.93 -18.78
N GLU A 168 -2.38 -26.54 -19.27
CA GLU A 168 -2.46 -27.08 -20.63
C GLU A 168 -2.21 -25.99 -21.69
N TYR A 169 -2.83 -24.82 -21.50
CA TYR A 169 -2.62 -23.66 -22.36
C TYR A 169 -1.14 -23.23 -22.38
N CYS A 170 -0.54 -23.02 -21.20
CA CYS A 170 0.86 -22.60 -21.09
C CYS A 170 1.82 -23.64 -21.70
N GLN A 171 1.60 -24.94 -21.47
CA GLN A 171 2.40 -25.99 -22.08
C GLN A 171 2.32 -25.99 -23.62
N LYS A 172 1.12 -25.76 -24.18
CA LYS A 172 0.94 -25.65 -25.63
C LYS A 172 1.70 -24.45 -26.20
N GLN A 173 1.65 -23.29 -25.53
CA GLN A 173 2.39 -22.09 -25.95
C GLN A 173 3.90 -22.29 -25.91
N LEU A 174 4.41 -22.93 -24.85
CA LEU A 174 5.84 -23.23 -24.72
C LEU A 174 6.34 -24.16 -25.84
N ARG A 175 5.57 -25.20 -26.18
CA ARG A 175 5.90 -26.10 -27.32
C ARG A 175 5.92 -25.36 -28.65
N ASN A 176 4.94 -24.50 -28.90
CA ASN A 176 4.88 -23.70 -30.12
C ASN A 176 6.11 -22.79 -30.28
N ARG A 177 6.56 -22.15 -29.19
CA ARG A 177 7.75 -21.29 -29.19
C ARG A 177 9.05 -22.07 -29.44
N GLN A 178 9.15 -23.29 -28.91
CA GLN A 178 10.31 -24.17 -29.14
C GLN A 178 10.39 -24.60 -30.61
N ASN A 179 9.26 -24.94 -31.22
CA ASN A 179 9.21 -25.31 -32.65
C ASN A 179 9.62 -24.16 -33.57
N ILE A 180 9.25 -22.92 -33.24
CA ILE A 180 9.63 -21.72 -34.02
C ILE A 180 11.13 -21.42 -33.87
N ARG A 181 11.72 -21.59 -32.68
CA ARG A 181 13.16 -21.39 -32.45
C ARG A 181 14.03 -22.44 -33.15
N SER A 182 13.54 -23.66 -33.33
CA SER A 182 14.24 -24.70 -34.09
C SER A 182 14.16 -24.52 -35.63
N SER A 183 13.32 -23.61 -36.13
CA SER A 183 13.16 -23.35 -37.57
C SER A 183 13.93 -22.15 -38.13
N ILE A 184 14.79 -21.50 -37.34
CA ILE A 184 15.65 -20.40 -37.81
C ILE A 184 17.05 -20.98 -38.15
N PRO A 185 17.48 -20.99 -39.43
CA PRO A 185 18.84 -21.39 -39.78
C PRO A 185 19.84 -20.36 -39.25
N ALA A 186 20.89 -20.83 -38.59
CA ALA A 186 22.05 -20.00 -38.25
C ALA A 186 22.79 -19.63 -39.55
N GLY A 187 22.60 -18.42 -40.06
CA GLY A 187 23.41 -17.91 -41.18
C GLY A 187 22.91 -16.60 -41.77
N GLY A 188 23.81 -15.61 -41.86
CA GLY A 188 23.69 -14.46 -42.75
C GLY A 188 23.64 -13.11 -42.04
N GLY A 189 24.79 -12.46 -41.91
CA GLY A 189 24.87 -11.06 -41.49
C GLY A 189 24.62 -10.08 -42.64
N SER A 190 24.09 -8.89 -42.32
CA SER A 190 24.70 -7.60 -42.68
C SER A 190 23.83 -6.40 -42.24
N GLN A 191 24.50 -5.51 -41.53
CA GLN A 191 24.47 -4.03 -41.54
C GLN A 191 23.15 -3.26 -41.35
N VAL A 192 23.19 -2.27 -40.45
CA VAL A 192 23.02 -0.82 -40.77
C VAL A 192 23.33 0.08 -39.54
N LEU A 193 24.19 1.07 -39.80
CA LEU A 193 24.40 2.43 -39.24
C LEU A 193 24.61 2.71 -37.73
N SER A 194 25.90 2.88 -37.41
CA SER A 194 26.55 4.06 -36.80
C SER A 194 25.76 5.05 -35.91
N THR A 195 26.24 5.10 -34.67
CA THR A 195 26.05 6.06 -33.58
C THR A 195 26.67 7.43 -33.83
N THR A 196 25.97 8.50 -33.41
CA THR A 196 26.55 9.84 -33.17
C THR A 196 26.30 10.24 -31.72
N GLN A 197 27.35 10.75 -31.05
CA GLN A 197 27.41 11.13 -29.63
C GLN A 197 26.58 12.39 -29.28
N PRO A 198 26.26 12.59 -27.97
CA PRO A 198 25.54 13.75 -27.45
C PRO A 198 26.47 14.91 -27.05
N SER A 199 26.07 16.14 -27.39
CA SER A 199 26.76 17.39 -27.01
C SER A 199 26.26 17.95 -25.67
N GLN A 200 27.22 18.30 -24.83
CA GLN A 200 27.09 19.02 -23.55
C GLN A 200 26.80 20.51 -23.77
N VAL A 201 25.93 21.14 -22.96
CA VAL A 201 26.08 22.55 -22.54
C VAL A 201 25.41 22.78 -21.16
N LYS A 202 26.21 23.22 -20.17
CA LYS A 202 25.83 24.03 -18.98
C LYS A 202 26.05 25.52 -19.33
N PRO A 203 25.33 26.50 -18.75
CA PRO A 203 25.83 27.27 -17.57
C PRO A 203 24.70 27.70 -16.58
N GLN A 204 24.88 27.70 -15.25
CA GLN A 204 25.47 28.73 -14.35
C GLN A 204 24.66 30.04 -14.08
N LEU A 205 24.23 30.15 -12.81
CA LEU A 205 24.34 31.27 -11.85
C LEU A 205 23.51 32.59 -11.99
N GLN A 206 22.77 32.85 -10.89
CA GLN A 206 22.76 34.09 -10.06
C GLN A 206 21.75 35.24 -10.27
N ILE A 207 21.03 35.52 -9.16
CA ILE A 207 20.93 36.82 -8.43
C ILE A 207 19.64 37.70 -8.52
N LYS A 208 19.19 38.08 -7.29
CA LYS A 208 18.49 39.29 -6.79
C LYS A 208 16.98 39.54 -6.99
N LEU A 209 16.27 39.31 -5.88
CA LEU A 209 15.54 40.29 -5.04
C LEU A 209 15.24 41.67 -5.65
N GLY A 210 13.94 41.99 -5.77
CA GLY A 210 13.42 43.30 -6.10
C GLY A 210 11.89 43.37 -6.00
N GLN A 211 11.36 43.40 -4.77
CA GLN A 211 9.95 43.69 -4.49
C GLN A 211 9.69 45.20 -4.62
N LYS A 212 8.58 45.58 -5.24
CA LYS A 212 7.99 46.93 -5.19
C LYS A 212 6.57 46.82 -4.62
N LEU A 213 6.34 47.49 -3.48
CA LEU A 213 5.06 47.60 -2.77
C LEU A 213 3.98 48.30 -3.61
N PRO A 214 2.71 48.00 -3.33
CA PRO A 214 1.71 49.04 -3.07
C PRO A 214 1.35 49.17 -1.58
N LYS A 215 1.00 50.40 -1.20
CA LYS A 215 0.69 50.92 0.14
C LYS A 215 -0.71 50.52 0.65
N PRO A 216 -1.01 50.72 1.96
CA PRO A 216 -2.04 49.99 2.69
C PRO A 216 -3.42 50.66 2.60
N ILE A 217 -4.47 49.84 2.72
CA ILE A 217 -5.84 50.30 3.00
C ILE A 217 -6.13 49.95 4.47
N ASN A 218 -6.33 51.00 5.28
CA ASN A 218 -6.86 50.95 6.63
C ASN A 218 -8.28 50.38 6.60
N PHE A 219 -8.57 49.42 7.49
CA PHE A 219 -9.93 49.18 7.96
C PHE A 219 -9.94 49.29 9.47
N ASP A 220 -10.64 50.31 9.94
CA ASP A 220 -10.89 50.62 11.33
C ASP A 220 -11.71 49.50 12.00
N ILE A 221 -11.28 49.13 13.21
CA ILE A 221 -12.00 48.24 14.12
C ILE A 221 -12.76 49.12 15.11
N PRO A 222 -14.09 49.01 15.24
CA PRO A 222 -14.78 49.47 16.43
C PRO A 222 -14.75 48.35 17.48
N GLU A 223 -14.08 48.62 18.59
CA GLU A 223 -14.28 47.91 19.85
C GLU A 223 -15.75 48.03 20.26
N ASN A 224 -16.40 46.91 20.58
CA ASN A 224 -17.40 46.94 21.63
C ASN A 224 -17.38 45.67 22.47
N ASN A 225 -17.40 45.93 23.77
CA ASN A 225 -17.14 45.04 24.86
C ASN A 225 -18.49 44.62 25.50
N LYS A 226 -18.46 43.47 26.20
CA LYS A 226 -19.48 42.93 27.13
C LYS A 226 -20.64 42.12 26.52
N ASN A 227 -20.55 40.80 26.72
CA ASN A 227 -21.25 40.18 27.87
C ASN A 227 -20.73 38.76 28.10
N ILE A 228 -19.87 38.63 29.12
CA ILE A 228 -19.47 37.36 29.71
C ILE A 228 -20.63 36.91 30.60
N GLN A 229 -21.42 35.95 30.12
CA GLN A 229 -22.19 35.09 31.02
C GLN A 229 -21.29 33.88 31.35
N PRO A 230 -21.19 33.47 32.63
CA PRO A 230 -20.40 32.31 33.01
C PRO A 230 -21.10 31.06 32.44
N SER A 231 -20.60 30.58 31.30
CA SER A 231 -21.08 29.33 30.73
C SER A 231 -20.70 28.20 31.68
N VAL A 232 -21.72 27.46 32.10
CA VAL A 232 -21.67 26.20 32.84
C VAL A 232 -20.41 25.44 32.44
N GLY A 233 -19.50 25.21 33.40
CA GLY A 233 -18.14 24.71 33.17
C GLY A 233 -18.11 23.53 32.20
N LYS A 234 -17.89 23.85 30.91
CA LYS A 234 -17.89 22.87 29.85
C LYS A 234 -16.58 22.10 30.00
N LYS A 235 -16.67 20.88 30.52
CA LYS A 235 -15.51 20.02 30.68
C LYS A 235 -14.83 19.87 29.32
N LEU A 236 -13.57 20.32 29.21
CA LEU A 236 -12.78 20.17 28.00
C LEU A 236 -12.46 18.70 27.77
N TYR A 237 -12.53 18.26 26.52
CA TYR A 237 -12.04 16.93 26.14
C TYR A 237 -10.52 16.96 26.03
N THR A 238 -9.87 16.05 26.73
CA THR A 238 -8.41 15.93 26.71
C THR A 238 -8.00 15.03 25.55
N ILE A 239 -7.23 15.55 24.60
CA ILE A 239 -6.74 14.83 23.42
C ILE A 239 -5.23 14.66 23.52
N ALA A 240 -4.74 13.43 23.55
CA ALA A 240 -3.31 13.16 23.46
C ALA A 240 -2.90 12.99 21.99
N CYS A 241 -1.88 13.71 21.55
CA CYS A 241 -1.32 13.65 20.19
C CYS A 241 0.11 13.14 20.27
N ILE A 242 0.39 12.02 19.63
CA ILE A 242 1.72 11.38 19.64
C ILE A 242 2.25 11.34 18.22
N ASP A 243 3.36 12.03 17.97
CA ASP A 243 3.97 12.18 16.64
C ASP A 243 5.41 12.69 16.82
N ASP A 244 6.39 12.13 16.12
CA ASP A 244 7.78 12.60 16.19
C ASP A 244 7.98 13.94 15.44
N SER A 245 7.04 14.31 14.57
CA SER A 245 7.03 15.60 13.87
C SER A 245 6.37 16.70 14.71
N GLN A 246 7.20 17.59 15.26
CA GLN A 246 6.71 18.79 15.96
C GLN A 246 5.77 19.65 15.09
N THR A 247 5.99 19.67 13.77
CA THR A 247 5.14 20.39 12.82
C THR A 247 3.73 19.82 12.78
N VAL A 248 3.58 18.49 12.79
CA VAL A 248 2.27 17.83 12.82
C VAL A 248 1.57 18.10 14.15
N LEU A 249 2.27 17.96 15.27
CA LEU A 249 1.73 18.25 16.60
C LEU A 249 1.19 19.68 16.71
N ASN A 250 1.97 20.66 16.23
CA ASN A 250 1.55 22.06 16.22
C ASN A 250 0.35 22.30 15.31
N SER A 251 0.28 21.61 14.15
CA SER A 251 -0.84 21.70 13.22
C SER A 251 -2.13 21.14 13.84
N ILE A 252 -2.05 19.99 14.51
CA ILE A 252 -3.19 19.40 15.23
C ILE A 252 -3.66 20.33 16.35
N LYS A 253 -2.73 20.85 17.16
CA LYS A 253 -3.06 21.81 18.22
C LYS A 253 -3.75 23.05 17.65
N TYR A 254 -3.26 23.58 16.54
CA TYR A 254 -3.87 24.75 15.88
C TYR A 254 -5.26 24.47 15.32
N PHE A 255 -5.51 23.25 14.82
CA PHE A 255 -6.80 22.84 14.27
C PHE A 255 -7.88 22.59 15.34
N LEU A 256 -7.49 22.29 16.58
CA LEU A 256 -8.39 22.01 17.70
C LEU A 256 -8.59 23.25 18.58
N ASP A 257 -9.84 23.71 18.68
CA ASP A 257 -10.21 24.89 19.47
C ASP A 257 -9.97 24.70 20.98
N GLU A 258 -9.25 25.66 21.58
CA GLU A 258 -8.85 25.62 23.00
C GLU A 258 -10.04 25.79 23.96
N ASN A 259 -11.20 26.27 23.48
CA ASN A 259 -12.42 26.36 24.29
C ASN A 259 -13.17 25.02 24.42
N THR A 260 -12.79 24.01 23.62
CA THR A 260 -13.44 22.69 23.59
C THR A 260 -12.49 21.55 23.91
N PHE A 261 -11.22 21.68 23.54
CA PHE A 261 -10.21 20.63 23.65
C PHE A 261 -9.00 21.07 24.48
N SER A 262 -8.47 20.17 25.30
CA SER A 262 -7.14 20.30 25.91
C SER A 262 -6.19 19.35 25.22
N VAL A 263 -5.20 19.88 24.48
CA VAL A 263 -4.29 19.08 23.65
C VAL A 263 -2.98 18.79 24.39
N VAL A 264 -2.68 17.52 24.62
CA VAL A 264 -1.41 17.03 25.17
C VAL A 264 -0.54 16.53 24.02
N MET A 265 0.50 17.28 23.69
CA MET A 265 1.46 16.92 22.63
C MET A 265 2.59 16.07 23.19
N ILE A 266 2.85 14.92 22.56
CA ILE A 266 3.88 13.96 22.95
C ILE A 266 4.78 13.71 21.74
N ASN A 267 5.98 14.27 21.74
CA ASN A 267 6.93 14.16 20.63
C ASN A 267 7.95 13.04 20.80
N ASP A 268 8.03 12.44 21.98
CA ASP A 268 8.95 11.37 22.32
C ASP A 268 8.16 10.06 22.50
N PRO A 269 8.23 9.14 21.53
CA PRO A 269 7.47 7.89 21.57
C PRO A 269 7.79 7.04 22.80
N VAL A 270 9.02 7.10 23.31
CA VAL A 270 9.45 6.33 24.50
C VAL A 270 8.74 6.82 25.77
N LYS A 271 8.37 8.12 25.82
CA LYS A 271 7.62 8.72 26.93
C LYS A 271 6.11 8.64 26.76
N ALA A 272 5.61 8.21 25.59
CA ALA A 272 4.20 8.25 25.23
C ALA A 272 3.30 7.53 26.24
N LEU A 273 3.62 6.28 26.59
CA LEU A 273 2.81 5.49 27.51
C LEU A 273 2.67 6.16 28.89
N MET A 274 3.79 6.64 29.45
CA MET A 274 3.80 7.32 30.75
C MET A 274 2.99 8.62 30.73
N GLN A 275 3.11 9.40 29.67
CA GLN A 275 2.36 10.66 29.53
C GLN A 275 0.86 10.41 29.34
N ILE A 276 0.47 9.38 28.58
CA ILE A 276 -0.94 8.97 28.42
C ILE A 276 -1.54 8.51 29.75
N ILE A 277 -0.81 7.71 30.52
CA ILE A 277 -1.24 7.26 31.86
C ILE A 277 -1.53 8.46 32.77
N ARG A 278 -0.67 9.49 32.73
CA ARG A 278 -0.79 10.69 33.55
C ARG A 278 -1.92 11.61 33.09
N SER A 279 -2.07 11.83 31.79
CA SER A 279 -3.05 12.76 31.24
C SER A 279 -4.47 12.19 31.17
N LYS A 280 -4.62 10.86 31.13
CA LYS A 280 -5.92 10.17 31.01
C LYS A 280 -6.81 10.78 29.92
N PRO A 281 -6.35 10.77 28.66
CA PRO A 281 -7.04 11.46 27.58
C PRO A 281 -8.38 10.79 27.26
N ASP A 282 -9.34 11.61 26.83
CA ASP A 282 -10.62 11.17 26.29
C ASP A 282 -10.47 10.60 24.87
N LEU A 283 -9.43 11.02 24.13
CA LEU A 283 -9.10 10.51 22.79
C LEU A 283 -7.60 10.58 22.52
N ILE A 284 -7.08 9.63 21.75
CA ILE A 284 -5.67 9.55 21.36
C ILE A 284 -5.54 9.65 19.84
N LEU A 285 -4.74 10.60 19.36
CA LEU A 285 -4.25 10.70 17.99
C LEU A 285 -2.82 10.15 17.97
N LEU A 286 -2.60 9.04 17.28
CA LEU A 286 -1.35 8.29 17.36
C LEU A 286 -0.72 8.15 15.98
N ASP A 287 0.48 8.70 15.80
CA ASP A 287 1.27 8.47 14.61
C ASP A 287 1.69 7.00 14.49
N VAL A 288 1.68 6.49 13.27
CA VAL A 288 2.12 5.13 12.96
C VAL A 288 3.64 5.07 12.78
N GLU A 289 4.23 6.10 12.18
CA GLU A 289 5.62 6.08 11.70
C GLU A 289 6.56 6.88 12.61
N MET A 290 6.79 6.38 13.81
CA MET A 290 7.73 7.02 14.73
C MET A 290 9.08 6.29 14.81
N PRO A 291 10.21 7.01 14.88
CA PRO A 291 11.50 6.42 15.18
C PRO A 291 11.46 5.69 16.52
N SER A 292 11.95 4.45 16.55
CA SER A 292 12.11 3.62 17.76
C SER A 292 10.83 3.03 18.38
N LEU A 293 9.63 3.39 17.92
CA LEU A 293 8.38 2.79 18.40
C LEU A 293 7.33 2.73 17.29
N ASP A 294 6.85 1.52 16.97
CA ASP A 294 5.74 1.36 16.03
C ASP A 294 4.42 1.79 16.71
N GLY A 295 3.68 2.71 16.10
CA GLY A 295 2.38 3.16 16.60
C GLY A 295 1.37 2.02 16.79
N TYR A 296 1.47 0.94 16.00
CA TYR A 296 0.64 -0.25 16.20
C TYR A 296 0.96 -0.98 17.52
N GLU A 297 2.23 -1.07 17.88
CA GLU A 297 2.65 -1.68 19.14
C GLU A 297 2.14 -0.86 20.33
N LEU A 298 2.28 0.47 20.28
CA LEU A 298 1.76 1.35 21.33
C LEU A 298 0.23 1.22 21.45
N CYS A 299 -0.50 1.18 20.33
CA CYS A 299 -1.95 0.93 20.36
C CYS A 299 -2.30 -0.41 21.00
N SER A 300 -1.58 -1.49 20.65
CA SER A 300 -1.76 -2.81 21.25
C SER A 300 -1.52 -2.81 22.77
N LEU A 301 -0.48 -2.11 23.23
CA LEU A 301 -0.19 -1.93 24.66
C LEU A 301 -1.31 -1.16 25.38
N LEU A 302 -1.79 -0.06 24.80
CA LEU A 302 -2.89 0.73 25.35
C LEU A 302 -4.19 -0.09 25.43
N ARG A 303 -4.44 -0.96 24.45
CA ARG A 303 -5.62 -1.85 24.46
C ARG A 303 -5.56 -2.94 25.53
N LYS A 304 -4.35 -3.35 25.92
CA LYS A 304 -4.15 -4.29 27.05
C LYS A 304 -4.28 -3.60 28.41
N HIS A 305 -4.13 -2.27 28.47
CA HIS A 305 -4.26 -1.51 29.70
C HIS A 305 -5.74 -1.28 30.06
N SER A 306 -6.16 -1.69 31.27
CA SER A 306 -7.57 -1.67 31.70
C SER A 306 -8.25 -0.31 31.57
N THR A 307 -7.52 0.78 31.87
CA THR A 307 -8.00 2.16 31.75
C THR A 307 -8.23 2.60 30.31
N PHE A 308 -7.42 2.12 29.35
CA PHE A 308 -7.38 2.67 27.97
C PHE A 308 -7.94 1.71 26.92
N LYS A 309 -8.37 0.51 27.32
CA LYS A 309 -8.95 -0.49 26.42
C LYS A 309 -10.08 0.04 25.55
N ASN A 310 -10.85 1.01 26.06
CA ASN A 310 -12.00 1.61 25.39
C ASN A 310 -11.76 3.07 24.95
N THR A 311 -10.62 3.68 25.31
CA THR A 311 -10.30 5.05 24.90
C THR A 311 -10.18 5.08 23.37
N PRO A 312 -10.87 5.98 22.65
CA PRO A 312 -10.71 6.10 21.22
C PRO A 312 -9.26 6.35 20.80
N ILE A 313 -8.75 5.53 19.87
CA ILE A 313 -7.40 5.70 19.29
C ILE A 313 -7.57 5.86 17.78
N ILE A 314 -7.26 7.03 17.26
CA ILE A 314 -7.24 7.32 15.83
C ILE A 314 -5.78 7.27 15.37
N MET A 315 -5.50 6.38 14.43
CA MET A 315 -4.18 6.33 13.82
C MET A 315 -4.03 7.51 12.84
N VAL A 316 -2.93 8.25 12.96
CA VAL A 316 -2.53 9.34 12.07
C VAL A 316 -1.29 8.88 11.32
N THR A 317 -1.17 9.14 10.02
CA THR A 317 -0.10 8.46 9.25
C THR A 317 0.10 9.05 7.86
N GLY A 318 1.33 9.09 7.37
CA GLY A 318 1.64 9.42 5.97
C GLY A 318 1.27 8.30 4.98
N ARG A 319 0.91 7.12 5.46
CA ARG A 319 0.57 5.98 4.62
C ARG A 319 -0.89 6.05 4.18
N THR A 320 -1.11 5.88 2.89
CA THR A 320 -2.45 5.76 2.28
C THR A 320 -2.86 4.29 2.05
N GLY A 321 -2.02 3.35 2.46
CA GLY A 321 -2.12 1.92 2.14
C GLY A 321 -3.18 1.16 2.95
N PHE A 322 -3.81 0.16 2.32
CA PHE A 322 -4.82 -0.69 2.95
C PHE A 322 -4.28 -1.52 4.14
N ILE A 323 -2.99 -1.87 4.12
CA ILE A 323 -2.32 -2.66 5.16
C ILE A 323 -2.32 -1.97 6.51
N ASP A 324 -2.24 -0.64 6.50
CA ASP A 324 -2.27 0.13 7.72
C ASP A 324 -3.67 0.16 8.34
N ARG A 325 -4.73 0.10 7.51
CA ARG A 325 -6.10 -0.07 8.02
C ARG A 325 -6.35 -1.47 8.57
N ALA A 326 -5.79 -2.51 7.95
CA ALA A 326 -5.89 -3.89 8.45
C ALA A 326 -5.14 -4.05 9.78
N LYS A 327 -3.89 -3.57 9.88
CA LYS A 327 -3.13 -3.54 11.14
C LYS A 327 -3.83 -2.69 12.20
N ALA A 328 -4.35 -1.52 11.84
CA ALA A 328 -5.15 -0.67 12.73
C ALA A 328 -6.38 -1.41 13.28
N LYS A 329 -7.08 -2.19 12.44
CA LYS A 329 -8.20 -3.03 12.86
C LYS A 329 -7.77 -4.19 13.78
N MET A 330 -6.64 -4.84 13.49
CA MET A 330 -6.08 -5.90 14.34
C MET A 330 -5.71 -5.38 15.74
N VAL A 331 -5.15 -4.17 15.84
CA VAL A 331 -4.86 -3.52 17.13
C VAL A 331 -6.07 -2.79 17.72
N ARG A 332 -7.27 -2.96 17.14
CA ARG A 332 -8.53 -2.35 17.60
C ARG A 332 -8.45 -0.82 17.71
N SER A 333 -7.83 -0.15 16.74
CA SER A 333 -7.96 1.31 16.63
C SER A 333 -9.42 1.68 16.33
N SER A 334 -9.81 2.88 16.73
CA SER A 334 -11.16 3.40 16.56
C SER A 334 -11.37 4.08 15.21
N GLY A 335 -10.30 4.65 14.65
CA GLY A 335 -10.32 5.37 13.39
C GLY A 335 -8.94 5.49 12.76
N TYR A 336 -8.91 6.15 11.60
CA TYR A 336 -7.72 6.32 10.78
C TYR A 336 -7.80 7.66 10.02
N LEU A 337 -6.73 8.45 10.06
CA LEU A 337 -6.60 9.75 9.43
C LEU A 337 -5.27 9.82 8.67
N THR A 338 -5.33 10.07 7.37
CA THR A 338 -4.12 10.10 6.52
C THR A 338 -3.55 11.53 6.44
N LYS A 339 -2.22 11.64 6.49
CA LYS A 339 -1.46 12.87 6.28
C LYS A 339 -1.20 13.04 4.77
N PRO A 340 -1.25 14.27 4.23
CA PRO A 340 -1.72 15.49 4.90
C PRO A 340 -3.25 15.47 5.09
N PHE A 341 -3.73 16.09 6.17
CA PHE A 341 -5.16 16.24 6.48
C PHE A 341 -5.53 17.70 6.67
N THR A 342 -6.80 18.01 6.44
CA THR A 342 -7.41 19.31 6.68
C THR A 342 -7.99 19.41 8.10
N GLN A 343 -8.21 20.64 8.58
CA GLN A 343 -8.90 20.89 9.86
C GLN A 343 -10.28 20.21 9.91
N SER A 344 -11.04 20.26 8.81
CA SER A 344 -12.37 19.66 8.74
C SER A 344 -12.34 18.13 8.88
N GLU A 345 -11.35 17.45 8.28
CA GLU A 345 -11.22 16.00 8.38
C GLU A 345 -10.85 15.56 9.81
N LEU A 346 -9.93 16.30 10.45
CA LEU A 346 -9.54 16.06 11.83
C LEU A 346 -10.74 16.22 12.78
N LEU A 347 -11.44 17.36 12.71
CA LEU A 347 -12.59 17.65 13.58
C LEU A 347 -13.70 16.61 13.39
N LYS A 348 -14.00 16.23 12.13
CA LYS A 348 -14.98 15.19 11.83
C LYS A 348 -14.63 13.86 12.50
N MET A 349 -13.35 13.47 12.47
CA MET A 349 -12.90 12.23 13.10
C MET A 349 -12.96 12.31 14.63
N VAL A 350 -12.52 13.42 15.20
CA VAL A 350 -12.52 13.65 16.65
C VAL A 350 -13.95 13.64 17.20
N PHE A 351 -14.87 14.41 16.62
CA PHE A 351 -16.27 14.45 17.08
C PHE A 351 -17.02 13.13 16.86
N LYS A 352 -16.68 12.36 15.83
CA LYS A 352 -17.27 11.03 15.62
C LYS A 352 -16.98 10.07 16.78
N HIS A 353 -15.86 10.26 17.48
CA HIS A 353 -15.37 9.36 18.51
C HIS A 353 -15.42 9.94 19.93
N LEU A 354 -15.56 11.26 20.06
CA LEU A 354 -15.94 11.94 21.30
C LEU A 354 -17.46 12.08 21.32
N GLY A 355 -18.13 11.02 21.75
CA GLY A 355 -19.58 10.92 21.92
C GLY A 355 -19.89 9.94 23.03
#